data_AF-A0A7W0V770-F1
#
_entry.id   AF-A0A7W0V770-F1
#
_cell.length_a   1.000
_cell.length_b   1.000
_cell.length_c   1.000
_cell.angle_alpha   90.00
_cell.angle_beta   90.00
_cell.angle_gamma   90.00
#
_symmetry.space_group_name_H-M   'P 1'
#
loop_
_entity.id
_entity.type
_entity.pdbx_description
1 polymer ?
#
loop_
_entity_poly.entity_id
_entity_poly.type
_entity_poly.pdbx_seq_one_letter_code
_entity_poly.pdbx_strand_id
1 'polypeptide(L)'
;MSTGTRTNVLPVRNEARILNQRGSRWRHLVPYLVMVPALLFLLAVSIVPLLYSLVVSLLRFNLMNLDRTGFVGLRNFQLILESPDFWNSLRVTVQFVVIAVGLELLLGLGLALVLSRNVPGIAFFRSFILVPLALA
;
A
#
# COMPACT_ATOMS: atom_id res chain seq x y z
N MET A 1 60.65 -45.18 24.01
CA MET A 1 61.19 -43.84 24.37
C MET A 1 61.16 -43.00 23.11
N SER A 2 60.07 -42.25 22.88
CA SER A 2 59.86 -41.44 21.68
C SER A 2 59.91 -39.97 22.06
N THR A 3 60.84 -39.26 21.45
CA THR A 3 61.11 -37.83 21.64
C THR A 3 60.48 -37.05 20.49
N GLY A 4 59.63 -36.09 20.83
CA GLY A 4 59.51 -34.78 20.19
C GLY A 4 59.07 -34.68 18.73
N THR A 5 57.92 -34.06 18.50
CA THR A 5 57.85 -32.92 17.57
C THR A 5 56.63 -32.06 17.86
N ARG A 6 56.91 -30.80 18.24
CA ARG A 6 55.93 -29.72 18.30
C ARG A 6 55.65 -29.25 16.88
N THR A 7 54.38 -29.11 16.50
CA THR A 7 53.92 -28.24 15.41
C THR A 7 52.64 -27.56 15.91
N ASN A 8 52.81 -26.47 16.67
CA ASN A 8 52.64 -25.12 16.18
C ASN A 8 51.29 -24.91 15.46
N VAL A 9 50.25 -24.70 16.27
CA VAL A 9 48.92 -24.28 15.82
C VAL A 9 49.00 -22.85 15.27
N LEU A 10 48.82 -22.70 13.96
CA LEU A 10 48.72 -21.40 13.30
C LEU A 10 47.46 -20.65 13.81
N PRO A 11 47.58 -19.38 14.25
CA PRO A 11 46.41 -18.58 14.59
C PRO A 11 45.80 -18.01 13.30
N VAL A 12 45.03 -18.82 12.57
CA VAL A 12 44.27 -18.39 11.38
C VAL A 12 42.98 -17.65 11.80
N ARG A 13 43.10 -16.61 12.65
CA ARG A 13 41.94 -15.85 13.17
C ARG A 13 41.81 -14.45 12.59
N ASN A 14 42.78 -13.99 11.80
CA ASN A 14 42.88 -12.56 11.44
C ASN A 14 42.59 -12.20 9.98
N GLU A 15 42.54 -13.16 9.06
CA GLU A 15 42.31 -12.85 7.63
C GLU A 15 40.84 -12.52 7.31
N ALA A 16 39.89 -13.07 8.07
CA ALA A 16 38.46 -12.82 7.89
C ALA A 16 38.02 -11.38 8.29
N ARG A 17 38.89 -10.60 8.96
CA ARG A 17 38.56 -9.22 9.40
C ARG A 17 38.93 -8.14 8.38
N ILE A 18 39.76 -8.44 7.38
CA ILE A 18 40.29 -7.44 6.43
C ILE A 18 39.32 -7.17 5.26
N LEU A 19 38.38 -8.09 4.99
CA LEU A 19 37.41 -7.93 3.90
C LEU A 19 36.15 -7.11 4.27
N ASN A 20 35.98 -6.71 5.54
CA ASN A 20 34.72 -6.14 6.02
C ASN A 20 34.76 -4.63 6.36
N GLN A 21 35.80 -3.89 5.94
CA GLN A 21 35.97 -2.47 6.31
C GLN A 21 35.95 -1.49 5.12
N ARG A 22 35.52 -1.91 3.92
CA ARG A 22 35.37 -1.04 2.74
C ARG A 22 33.91 -0.84 2.28
N GLY A 23 32.97 -0.83 3.22
CA GLY A 23 31.53 -0.68 2.92
C GLY A 23 31.01 0.76 3.09
N SER A 24 31.73 1.78 2.65
CA SER A 24 31.58 3.17 3.16
C SER A 24 30.53 4.08 2.50
N ARG A 25 29.65 3.63 1.60
CA ARG A 25 28.54 4.47 1.07
C ARG A 25 27.50 3.65 0.31
N TRP A 26 27.97 2.60 -0.37
CA TRP A 26 27.14 1.71 -1.19
C TRP A 26 26.13 0.87 -0.39
N ARG A 27 26.44 0.48 0.86
CA ARG A 27 25.47 -0.25 1.72
C ARG A 27 24.20 0.56 2.03
N HIS A 28 24.28 1.89 2.06
CA HIS A 28 23.12 2.74 2.29
C HIS A 28 22.34 3.06 1.00
N LEU A 29 22.98 2.97 -0.17
CA LEU A 29 22.37 3.28 -1.47
C LEU A 29 21.72 2.07 -2.16
N VAL A 30 22.24 0.86 -1.92
CA VAL A 30 21.70 -0.39 -2.50
C VAL A 30 20.22 -0.61 -2.18
N PRO A 31 19.73 -0.42 -0.94
CA PRO A 31 18.30 -0.57 -0.64
C PRO A 31 17.41 0.38 -1.45
N TYR A 32 17.83 1.64 -1.61
CA TYR A 32 17.10 2.61 -2.42
C TYR A 32 17.13 2.24 -3.91
N LEU A 33 18.28 1.83 -4.45
CA LEU A 33 18.39 1.47 -5.86
C LEU A 33 17.52 0.25 -6.24
N VAL A 34 17.35 -0.69 -5.31
CA VAL A 34 16.46 -1.85 -5.51
C VAL A 34 14.98 -1.46 -5.38
N MET A 35 14.64 -0.46 -4.56
CA MET A 35 13.27 0.05 -4.42
C MET A 35 12.84 0.95 -5.60
N VAL A 36 13.77 1.71 -6.19
CA VAL A 36 13.49 2.66 -7.28
C VAL A 36 12.70 2.05 -8.46
N PRO A 37 13.05 0.89 -9.03
CA PRO A 37 12.27 0.33 -10.15
C PRO A 37 10.85 -0.06 -9.76
N ALA A 38 10.65 -0.60 -8.55
CA ALA A 38 9.32 -0.93 -8.04
C ALA A 38 8.48 0.34 -7.79
N LEU A 39 9.09 1.38 -7.22
CA LEU A 39 8.47 2.70 -7.03
C LEU A 39 8.11 3.34 -8.36
N LEU A 40 9.05 3.39 -9.32
CA LEU A 40 8.79 3.95 -10.65
C LEU A 40 7.66 3.21 -11.36
N PHE A 41 7.62 1.88 -11.25
CA PHE A 41 6.53 1.10 -11.82
C PHE A 41 5.18 1.43 -11.16
N LEU A 42 5.12 1.47 -9.83
CA LEU A 42 3.90 1.81 -9.09
C LEU A 42 3.43 3.24 -9.39
N LEU A 43 4.35 4.21 -9.41
CA LEU A 43 4.05 5.59 -9.79
C LEU A 43 3.57 5.64 -11.25
N ALA A 44 4.20 4.95 -12.18
CA ALA A 44 3.79 4.97 -13.58
C ALA A 44 2.36 4.41 -13.73
N VAL A 45 2.07 3.26 -13.12
CA VAL A 45 0.75 2.62 -13.19
C VAL A 45 -0.32 3.45 -12.50
N SER A 46 0.01 4.20 -11.44
CA SER A 46 -0.96 5.06 -10.76
C SER A 46 -1.12 6.43 -11.42
N ILE A 47 -0.01 7.12 -11.74
CA ILE A 47 -0.02 8.51 -12.22
C ILE A 47 -0.46 8.60 -13.67
N VAL A 48 -0.07 7.66 -14.54
CA VAL A 48 -0.46 7.72 -15.96
C VAL A 48 -1.99 7.74 -16.14
N PRO A 49 -2.78 6.81 -15.55
CA PRO A 49 -4.24 6.88 -15.68
C PRO A 49 -4.84 8.07 -14.94
N LEU A 50 -4.23 8.55 -13.84
CA LEU A 50 -4.70 9.76 -13.15
C LEU A 50 -4.55 11.01 -14.03
N LEU A 51 -3.39 11.19 -14.67
CA LEU A 51 -3.14 12.29 -15.60
C LEU A 51 -4.08 12.19 -16.82
N TYR A 52 -4.26 10.98 -17.36
CA TYR A 52 -5.19 10.75 -18.45
C TYR A 52 -6.63 11.15 -18.04
N SER A 53 -7.07 10.73 -16.85
CA SER A 53 -8.39 11.06 -16.31
C SER A 53 -8.55 12.57 -16.11
N LEU A 54 -7.50 13.26 -15.66
CA LEU A 54 -7.50 14.71 -15.51
C LEU A 54 -7.66 15.41 -16.86
N VAL A 55 -6.90 15.00 -17.87
CA VAL A 55 -7.02 15.56 -19.24
C VAL A 55 -8.43 15.30 -19.79
N VAL A 56 -8.95 14.08 -19.66
CA VAL A 56 -10.30 13.73 -20.12
C VAL A 56 -11.37 14.51 -19.35
N SER A 57 -11.19 14.80 -18.07
CA SER A 57 -12.14 15.58 -17.27
C SER A 57 -12.33 17.02 -17.77
N LEU A 58 -11.33 17.58 -18.47
CA LEU A 58 -11.37 18.91 -19.07
C LEU A 58 -11.85 18.91 -20.53
N LEU A 59 -11.97 17.72 -21.12
CA LEU A 59 -12.40 17.51 -22.50
C LEU A 59 -13.87 17.08 -22.53
N ARG A 60 -14.58 17.43 -23.60
CA ARG A 60 -15.91 16.88 -23.87
C ARG A 60 -15.74 15.55 -24.59
N PHE A 61 -15.61 14.47 -23.81
CA PHE A 61 -15.43 13.15 -24.37
C PHE A 61 -16.78 12.50 -24.71
N ASN A 62 -17.02 12.19 -25.99
CA ASN A 62 -18.24 11.51 -26.43
C ASN A 62 -17.86 10.27 -27.25
N LEU A 63 -18.09 9.07 -26.71
CA LEU A 63 -17.71 7.80 -27.34
C LEU A 63 -18.45 7.55 -28.67
N MET A 64 -19.60 8.20 -28.89
CA MET A 64 -20.42 8.02 -30.09
C MET A 64 -20.11 9.02 -31.21
N ASN A 65 -19.42 10.13 -30.92
CA ASN A 65 -19.10 11.18 -31.90
C ASN A 65 -17.71 11.77 -31.62
N LEU A 66 -16.68 11.17 -32.21
CA LEU A 66 -15.29 11.58 -32.05
C LEU A 66 -15.02 13.00 -32.59
N ASP A 67 -15.82 13.47 -33.54
CA ASP A 67 -15.70 14.81 -34.15
C ASP A 67 -16.16 15.95 -33.22
N ARG A 68 -16.86 15.63 -32.11
CA ARG A 68 -17.29 16.62 -31.10
C ARG A 68 -16.45 16.57 -29.83
N THR A 69 -15.23 16.04 -29.93
CA THR A 69 -14.26 16.03 -28.85
C THR A 69 -13.53 17.37 -28.83
N GLY A 70 -13.84 18.21 -27.86
CA GLY A 70 -13.26 19.56 -27.74
C GLY A 70 -12.90 19.89 -26.30
N PHE A 71 -11.96 20.83 -26.12
CA PHE A 71 -11.61 21.34 -24.80
C PHE A 71 -12.74 22.22 -24.27
N VAL A 72 -13.36 21.80 -23.16
CA VAL A 72 -14.48 22.51 -22.52
C VAL A 72 -14.11 23.07 -21.16
N GLY A 73 -12.83 22.94 -20.77
CA GLY A 73 -12.31 23.44 -19.50
C GLY A 73 -13.10 22.88 -18.31
N LEU A 74 -13.59 23.77 -17.45
CA LEU A 74 -14.29 23.38 -16.22
C LEU A 74 -15.81 23.14 -16.39
N ARG A 75 -16.33 23.18 -17.62
CA ARG A 75 -17.78 23.05 -17.86
C ARG A 75 -18.34 21.72 -17.38
N ASN A 76 -17.57 20.63 -17.50
CA ASN A 76 -17.99 19.31 -17.01
C ASN A 76 -18.24 19.30 -15.50
N PHE A 77 -17.42 20.02 -14.72
CA PHE A 77 -17.60 20.13 -13.27
C PHE A 77 -18.83 20.95 -12.90
N GLN A 78 -19.09 22.07 -13.59
CA GLN A 78 -20.30 22.87 -13.38
C GLN A 78 -21.58 22.06 -13.62
N LEU A 79 -21.62 21.29 -14.72
CA LEU A 79 -22.76 20.44 -15.06
C LEU A 79 -23.05 19.37 -14.00
N ILE A 80 -22.00 18.79 -13.41
CA ILE A 80 -22.15 17.79 -12.35
C ILE A 80 -22.64 18.45 -11.05
N LEU A 81 -22.09 19.61 -10.69
CA LEU A 81 -22.47 20.32 -9.46
C LEU A 81 -23.91 20.86 -9.48
N GLU A 82 -24.43 21.18 -10.66
CA GLU A 82 -25.83 21.60 -10.84
C GLU A 82 -26.81 20.40 -10.89
N SER A 83 -26.30 19.17 -11.04
CA SER A 83 -27.14 17.97 -11.14
C SER A 83 -27.68 17.52 -9.77
N PRO A 84 -29.00 17.41 -9.60
CA PRO A 84 -29.60 16.86 -8.37
C PRO A 84 -29.17 15.41 -8.10
N ASP A 85 -28.95 14.62 -9.15
CA ASP A 85 -28.57 13.22 -9.04
C ASP A 85 -27.18 13.07 -8.40
N PHE A 86 -26.24 13.96 -8.74
CA PHE A 86 -24.90 13.97 -8.15
C PHE A 86 -24.98 14.17 -6.62
N TRP A 87 -25.77 15.13 -6.17
CA TRP A 87 -25.94 15.39 -4.74
C TRP A 87 -26.68 14.25 -4.01
N ASN A 88 -27.65 13.62 -4.67
CA ASN A 88 -28.32 12.45 -4.13
C ASN A 88 -27.34 11.28 -3.96
N SER A 89 -26.57 10.95 -5.00
CA SER A 89 -25.54 9.91 -4.94
C SER A 89 -24.49 10.22 -3.87
N LEU A 90 -24.02 11.46 -3.80
CA LEU A 90 -23.04 11.89 -2.79
C LEU A 90 -23.58 11.68 -1.37
N ARG A 91 -24.84 12.06 -1.10
CA ARG A 91 -25.47 11.85 0.22
C ARG A 91 -25.56 10.37 0.57
N VAL A 92 -26.01 9.53 -0.36
CA VAL A 92 -26.10 8.09 -0.14
C VAL A 92 -24.72 7.49 0.16
N THR A 93 -23.69 7.85 -0.61
CA THR A 93 -22.32 7.38 -0.37
C THR A 93 -21.79 7.86 0.97
N VAL A 94 -21.96 9.13 1.32
CA VAL A 94 -21.51 9.66 2.62
C VAL A 94 -22.24 8.97 3.77
N GLN A 95 -23.56 8.82 3.68
CA GLN A 95 -24.35 8.13 4.69
C GLN A 95 -23.91 6.67 4.85
N PHE A 96 -23.68 5.97 3.72
CA PHE A 96 -23.15 4.62 3.72
C PHE A 96 -21.79 4.54 4.42
N VAL A 97 -20.83 5.40 4.05
CA VAL A 97 -19.48 5.41 4.63
C VAL A 97 -19.54 5.71 6.13
N VAL A 98 -20.30 6.72 6.55
CA VAL A 98 -20.40 7.10 7.97
C VAL A 98 -20.99 5.96 8.80
N ILE A 99 -22.05 5.32 8.30
CA ILE A 99 -22.69 4.21 9.01
C ILE A 99 -21.76 2.99 9.01
N ALA A 100 -21.20 2.62 7.87
CA ALA A 100 -20.33 1.44 7.72
C ALA A 100 -19.08 1.58 8.60
N VAL A 101 -18.30 2.65 8.40
CA VAL A 101 -17.06 2.88 9.16
C VAL A 101 -17.38 3.10 10.64
N GLY A 102 -18.47 3.80 10.97
CA GLY A 102 -18.91 3.98 12.35
C GLY A 102 -19.19 2.65 13.05
N LEU A 103 -19.95 1.76 12.39
CA LEU A 103 -20.23 0.42 12.92
C LEU A 103 -18.98 -0.44 12.98
N GLU A 104 -18.13 -0.44 11.96
CA GLU A 104 -16.85 -1.17 11.95
C GLU A 104 -15.95 -0.75 13.12
N LEU A 105 -15.84 0.56 13.40
CA LEU A 105 -15.05 1.07 14.51
C LEU A 105 -15.66 0.69 15.86
N LEU A 106 -16.98 0.83 16.03
CA LEU A 106 -17.66 0.48 17.28
C LEU A 106 -17.56 -1.02 17.58
N LEU A 107 -17.80 -1.86 16.57
CA LEU A 107 -17.69 -3.31 16.70
C LEU A 107 -16.24 -3.73 16.91
N GLY A 108 -15.31 -3.22 16.10
CA GLY A 108 -13.88 -3.53 16.21
C GLY A 108 -13.29 -3.13 17.56
N LEU A 109 -13.63 -1.94 18.05
CA LEU A 109 -13.22 -1.48 19.39
C LEU A 109 -13.89 -2.29 20.50
N GLY A 110 -15.19 -2.57 20.38
CA GLY A 110 -15.91 -3.40 21.35
C GLY A 110 -15.31 -4.80 21.47
N LEU A 111 -15.01 -5.43 20.33
CA LEU A 111 -14.29 -6.71 20.25
C LEU A 111 -12.89 -6.60 20.88
N ALA A 112 -12.13 -5.54 20.58
CA ALA A 112 -10.80 -5.34 21.15
C ALA A 112 -10.83 -5.19 22.68
N LEU A 113 -11.80 -4.46 23.24
CA LEU A 113 -11.95 -4.28 24.68
C LEU A 113 -12.34 -5.57 25.39
N VAL A 114 -13.25 -6.36 24.80
CA VAL A 114 -13.60 -7.69 25.31
C VAL A 114 -12.37 -8.58 25.29
N LEU A 115 -11.66 -8.63 24.15
CA LEU A 115 -10.45 -9.43 23.95
C LEU A 115 -9.28 -9.03 24.86
N SER A 116 -9.23 -7.78 25.30
CA SER A 116 -8.20 -7.29 26.23
C SER A 116 -8.31 -7.92 27.63
N ARG A 117 -9.48 -8.44 28.00
CA ARG A 117 -9.63 -9.29 29.18
C ARG A 117 -9.42 -10.73 28.70
N ASN A 118 -8.73 -11.59 29.45
CA ASN A 118 -8.51 -12.99 29.06
C ASN A 118 -9.83 -13.78 28.96
N VAL A 119 -10.60 -13.59 27.89
CA VAL A 119 -11.92 -14.21 27.70
C VAL A 119 -11.74 -15.62 27.11
N PRO A 120 -12.36 -16.65 27.69
CA PRO A 120 -12.39 -17.98 27.08
C PRO A 120 -13.22 -17.96 25.77
N GLY A 121 -12.68 -18.50 24.67
CA GLY A 121 -13.37 -18.61 23.36
C GLY A 121 -12.75 -17.83 22.18
N ILE A 122 -11.64 -17.11 22.42
CA ILE A 122 -10.96 -16.23 21.44
C ILE A 122 -10.53 -16.94 20.15
N ALA A 123 -10.15 -18.23 20.22
CA ALA A 123 -9.70 -18.99 19.07
C ALA A 123 -10.81 -19.16 18.01
N PHE A 124 -12.08 -19.29 18.43
CA PHE A 124 -13.21 -19.42 17.52
C PHE A 124 -13.53 -18.09 16.82
N PHE A 125 -13.50 -16.98 17.56
CA PHE A 125 -13.71 -15.64 17.00
C PHE A 125 -12.64 -15.23 15.98
N ARG A 126 -11.38 -15.60 16.21
CA ARG A 126 -10.29 -15.33 15.26
C ARG A 126 -10.53 -15.99 13.90
N SER A 127 -11.00 -17.23 13.87
CA SER A 127 -11.31 -17.92 12.61
C SER A 127 -12.48 -17.28 11.88
N PHE A 128 -13.55 -16.89 12.59
CA PHE A 128 -14.72 -16.27 11.97
C PHE A 128 -14.43 -14.91 11.34
N ILE A 129 -13.54 -14.11 11.95
CA ILE A 129 -13.11 -12.80 11.41
C ILE A 129 -12.28 -12.97 10.13
N LEU A 130 -11.50 -14.05 10.02
CA LEU A 130 -10.64 -14.29 8.86
C LEU A 130 -11.39 -14.87 7.65
N VAL A 131 -12.51 -15.56 7.87
CA VAL A 131 -13.28 -16.20 6.78
C VAL A 131 -13.74 -15.19 5.73
N PRO A 132 -14.36 -14.05 6.08
CA PRO A 132 -14.75 -13.04 5.09
C PRO A 132 -13.55 -12.46 4.31
N LEU A 133 -12.41 -12.26 4.97
CA LEU A 133 -11.20 -11.74 4.32
C LEU A 133 -10.67 -12.70 3.26
N ALA A 134 -10.84 -14.01 3.44
CA ALA A 134 -10.44 -15.02 2.47
C ALA A 134 -11.44 -15.19 1.31
N LEU A 135 -12.67 -14.67 1.46
CA LEU A 135 -13.73 -14.74 0.45
C LEU A 135 -13.83 -13.46 -0.40
N ALA A 136 -13.16 -12.38 0.01
CA ALA A 136 -13.10 -11.10 -0.71
C ALA A 136 -11.97 -11.09 -1.75
#